data_AF-A0A3R9Z8J6-F1
#
_entry.id   AF-A0A3R9Z8J6-F1
#
_cell.length_a   1.000
_cell.length_b   1.000
_cell.length_c   1.000
_cell.angle_alpha   90.00
_cell.angle_beta   90.00
_cell.angle_gamma   90.00
#
_symmetry.space_group_name_H-M   'P 1'
#
loop_
_entity.id
_entity.type
_entity.pdbx_description
1 polymer ?
#
loop_
_entity_poly.entity_id
_entity_poly.type
_entity_poly.pdbx_seq_one_letter_code
_entity_poly.pdbx_strand_id
1 'polypeptide(L)'
;MKSNKQRRAEIKAHRLERAAALAARLRVQDVRLPQIEWAHPLDWEPADRLVLGLYNNTYSPLPAFYAARQFTCRDCGAEEVWTAKQQKWWYETMHGHIDSRAVRCLACRRARRERLRTAAPGANLLLEKTDRLRALGAAKPSAQAKSEVEAALQSKWWSLRVVAIQTMGRWGGEANLARLHAFMAARPEGGRRYFGWERVAADAARSALTRRE
;
A
#
# COMPACT_ATOMS: atom_id res chain seq x y z
N MET A 1 3.74 20.08 39.98
CA MET A 1 4.41 19.32 38.90
C MET A 1 3.35 18.82 37.92
N LYS A 2 3.46 19.11 36.62
CA LYS A 2 2.44 18.67 35.65
C LYS A 2 2.55 17.16 35.41
N SER A 3 1.40 16.49 35.25
CA SER A 3 1.36 15.08 34.87
C SER A 3 1.92 14.88 33.45
N ASN A 4 2.54 13.72 33.19
CA ASN A 4 2.97 13.33 31.84
C ASN A 4 1.84 13.41 30.81
N LYS A 5 0.58 13.18 31.22
CA LYS A 5 -0.60 13.34 30.35
C LYS A 5 -0.81 14.80 29.95
N GLN A 6 -0.70 15.72 30.90
CA GLN A 6 -0.85 17.16 30.66
C GLN A 6 0.27 17.65 29.74
N ARG A 7 1.53 17.25 29.99
CA ARG A 7 2.68 17.63 29.15
C ARG A 7 2.54 17.13 27.71
N ARG A 8 2.03 15.92 27.49
CA ARG A 8 1.76 15.39 26.14
C ARG A 8 0.66 16.17 25.42
N ALA A 9 -0.38 16.59 26.13
CA ALA A 9 -1.45 17.41 25.57
C ALA A 9 -0.93 18.79 25.14
N GLU A 10 -0.08 19.43 25.96
CA GLU A 10 0.56 20.71 25.63
C GLU A 10 1.45 20.61 24.39
N ILE A 11 2.32 19.59 24.34
CA ILE A 11 3.16 19.34 23.16
C ILE A 11 2.30 19.14 21.91
N LYS A 12 1.16 18.45 22.04
CA LYS A 12 0.23 18.24 20.92
C LYS A 12 -0.42 19.55 20.47
N ALA A 13 -0.88 20.39 21.40
CA ALA A 13 -1.46 21.68 21.10
C ALA A 13 -0.48 22.58 20.34
N HIS A 14 0.77 22.70 20.82
CA HIS A 14 1.80 23.47 20.13
C HIS A 14 2.14 22.92 18.74
N ARG A 15 2.11 21.59 18.55
CA ARG A 15 2.30 21.00 17.22
C ARG A 15 1.15 21.34 16.28
N LEU A 16 -0.08 21.35 16.79
CA LEU A 16 -1.24 21.78 16.03
C LEU A 16 -1.07 23.24 15.62
N GLU A 17 -0.87 24.16 16.56
CA GLU A 17 -0.69 25.60 16.28
C GLU A 17 0.37 25.86 15.19
N ARG A 18 1.56 25.24 15.33
CA ARG A 18 2.64 25.39 14.35
C ARG A 18 2.28 24.85 12.97
N ALA A 19 1.62 23.70 12.91
CA ALA A 19 1.21 23.11 11.64
C ALA A 19 0.05 23.90 10.97
N ALA A 20 -0.87 24.50 11.74
CA ALA A 20 -1.88 25.42 11.22
C ALA A 20 -1.24 26.68 10.63
N ALA A 21 -0.33 27.31 11.38
CA ALA A 21 0.39 28.51 10.94
C ALA A 21 1.17 28.24 9.64
N LEU A 22 1.83 27.09 9.54
CA LEU A 22 2.54 26.70 8.32
C LEU A 22 1.59 26.43 7.14
N ALA A 23 0.49 25.73 7.37
CA ALA A 23 -0.50 25.48 6.32
C ALA A 23 -1.10 26.78 5.78
N ALA A 24 -1.33 27.78 6.65
CA ALA A 24 -1.77 29.12 6.24
C ALA A 24 -0.69 29.82 5.39
N ARG A 25 0.58 29.80 5.82
CA ARG A 25 1.70 30.38 5.05
C ARG A 25 1.83 29.75 3.66
N LEU A 26 1.75 28.42 3.57
CA LEU A 26 1.87 27.70 2.28
C LEU A 26 0.68 27.92 1.33
N ARG A 27 -0.47 28.41 1.82
CA ARG A 27 -1.64 28.73 1.00
C ARG A 27 -1.53 30.11 0.34
N VAL A 28 -0.78 31.03 0.95
CA VAL A 28 -0.48 32.31 0.32
C VAL A 28 0.52 32.02 -0.80
N GLN A 29 0.11 32.22 -2.05
CA GLN A 29 1.00 32.13 -3.20
C GLN A 29 2.08 33.21 -3.06
N ASP A 30 3.20 32.88 -2.43
CA ASP A 30 4.40 33.67 -2.57
C ASP A 30 5.21 33.12 -3.74
N VAL A 31 5.33 33.91 -4.80
CA VAL A 31 6.01 33.61 -6.06
C VAL A 31 7.54 33.55 -5.87
N ARG A 32 8.03 33.87 -4.66
CA ARG A 32 9.44 33.79 -4.31
C ARG A 32 9.65 32.56 -3.41
N LEU A 33 10.18 31.49 -4.00
CA LEU A 33 10.78 30.40 -3.23
C LEU A 33 11.75 31.02 -2.23
N PRO A 34 11.54 30.88 -0.91
CA PRO A 34 12.47 31.42 0.06
C PRO A 34 13.86 30.81 -0.20
N GLN A 35 14.87 31.66 -0.35
CA GLN A 35 16.25 31.21 -0.29
C GLN A 35 16.43 30.45 1.01
N ILE A 36 16.95 29.23 0.90
CA ILE A 36 17.14 28.30 2.01
C ILE A 36 18.18 28.92 2.95
N GLU A 37 17.74 29.65 3.97
CA GLU A 37 18.54 29.90 5.16
C GLU A 37 18.54 28.60 5.97
N TRP A 38 19.74 28.07 6.24
CA TRP A 38 20.01 26.72 6.74
C TRP A 38 19.69 26.54 8.25
N ALA A 39 18.62 27.17 8.73
CA ALA A 39 18.02 26.80 10.00
C ALA A 39 16.87 25.86 9.67
N HIS A 40 17.12 24.54 9.64
CA HIS A 40 16.04 23.55 9.52
C HIS A 40 15.02 23.82 10.65
N PRO A 41 13.84 24.37 10.35
CA PRO A 41 12.90 24.70 11.40
C PRO A 41 12.51 23.41 12.12
N LEU A 42 12.37 23.44 13.44
CA LEU A 42 11.87 22.29 14.19
C LEU A 42 10.58 21.78 13.52
N ASP A 43 10.60 20.52 13.05
CA ASP A 43 9.55 19.80 12.29
C ASP A 43 9.63 19.83 10.76
N TRP A 44 10.80 20.13 10.19
CA TRP A 44 11.11 19.89 8.78
C TRP A 44 12.06 18.71 8.63
N GLU A 45 11.83 17.89 7.62
CA GLU A 45 12.71 16.76 7.28
C GLU A 45 13.08 16.84 5.80
N PRO A 46 14.36 16.78 5.42
CA PRO A 46 14.77 16.76 4.02
C PRO A 46 14.23 15.50 3.33
N ALA A 47 13.74 15.66 2.11
CA ALA A 47 13.25 14.57 1.28
C ALA A 47 14.37 14.01 0.40
N ASP A 48 14.50 12.69 0.34
CA ASP A 48 15.37 12.02 -0.60
C ASP A 48 14.65 11.88 -1.95
N ARG A 49 14.97 12.80 -2.87
CA ARG A 49 14.33 12.84 -4.20
C ARG A 49 14.70 11.66 -5.08
N LEU A 50 15.85 11.01 -4.86
CA LEU A 50 16.25 9.82 -5.63
C LEU A 50 15.36 8.64 -5.24
N VAL A 51 15.18 8.41 -3.94
CA VAL A 51 14.27 7.37 -3.44
C VAL A 51 12.84 7.66 -3.89
N LEU A 52 12.39 8.91 -3.78
CA LEU A 52 11.04 9.28 -4.23
C LEU A 52 10.85 9.03 -5.73
N GLY A 53 11.80 9.43 -6.59
CA GLY A 53 11.72 9.24 -8.03
C GLY A 53 11.71 7.78 -8.48
N LEU A 54 12.32 6.89 -7.69
CA LEU A 54 12.32 5.45 -7.99
C LEU A 54 10.95 4.79 -7.76
N TYR A 55 10.22 5.22 -6.72
CA TYR A 55 8.98 4.55 -6.28
C TYR A 55 7.71 5.35 -6.52
N ASN A 56 7.80 6.64 -6.86
CA ASN A 56 6.65 7.50 -7.13
C ASN A 56 6.68 7.98 -8.58
N ASN A 57 5.78 7.42 -9.39
CA ASN A 57 5.52 7.94 -10.73
C ASN A 57 4.45 9.03 -10.65
N THR A 58 4.87 10.27 -10.43
CA THR A 58 3.99 11.45 -10.42
C THR A 58 4.45 12.47 -11.45
N TYR A 59 3.50 13.19 -12.03
CA TYR A 59 3.77 14.31 -12.93
C TYR A 59 4.07 15.61 -12.16
N SER A 60 3.89 15.61 -10.83
CA SER A 60 4.14 16.78 -9.99
C SER A 60 5.58 16.82 -9.48
N PRO A 61 6.16 18.01 -9.23
CA PRO A 61 7.48 18.11 -8.61
C PRO A 61 7.54 17.40 -7.26
N LEU A 62 8.56 16.55 -7.08
CA LEU A 62 8.81 15.91 -5.79
C LEU A 62 9.28 16.95 -4.76
N PRO A 63 8.78 16.87 -3.51
CA PRO A 63 9.13 17.86 -2.49
C PRO A 63 10.62 17.85 -2.18
N ALA A 64 11.17 19.01 -1.78
CA ALA A 64 12.52 19.10 -1.22
C ALA A 64 12.54 18.74 0.27
N PHE A 65 11.44 19.03 0.98
CA PHE A 65 11.29 18.83 2.42
C PHE A 65 9.87 18.37 2.73
N TYR A 66 9.73 17.57 3.78
CA TYR A 66 8.46 17.33 4.44
C TYR A 66 8.28 18.32 5.58
N ALA A 67 7.04 18.76 5.75
CA ALA A 67 6.67 19.61 6.87
C ALA A 67 5.43 19.06 7.56
N ALA A 68 5.33 19.26 8.88
CA ALA A 68 4.22 18.75 9.67
C ALA A 68 2.86 19.24 9.12
N ARG A 69 1.90 18.30 8.99
CA ARG A 69 0.55 18.57 8.46
C ARG A 69 -0.50 18.20 9.49
N GLN A 70 -1.42 19.12 9.79
CA GLN A 70 -2.59 18.78 10.60
C GLN A 70 -3.56 17.91 9.80
N PHE A 71 -4.29 17.04 10.51
CA PHE A 71 -5.42 16.32 9.94
C PHE A 71 -6.44 15.98 11.03
N THR A 72 -7.71 15.91 10.61
CA THR A 72 -8.80 15.43 11.45
C THR A 72 -8.99 13.93 11.22
N CYS A 73 -9.01 13.15 12.29
CA CYS A 73 -9.25 11.72 12.19
C CYS A 73 -10.69 11.45 11.73
N ARG A 74 -10.87 10.79 10.58
CA ARG A 74 -12.21 10.56 10.02
C ARG A 74 -13.12 9.65 10.86
N ASP A 75 -12.56 8.85 11.77
CA ASP A 75 -13.34 7.90 12.57
C ASP A 75 -13.78 8.48 13.92
N CYS A 76 -12.94 9.32 14.58
CA CYS A 76 -13.21 9.84 15.93
C CYS A 76 -13.20 11.37 16.03
N GLY A 77 -12.93 12.09 14.94
CA GLY A 77 -12.88 13.55 14.93
C GLY A 77 -11.64 14.17 15.58
N ALA A 78 -10.75 13.39 16.20
CA ALA A 78 -9.58 13.94 16.87
C ALA A 78 -8.64 14.65 15.89
N GLU A 79 -8.25 15.88 16.22
CA GLU A 79 -7.21 16.63 15.51
C GLU A 79 -5.83 16.06 15.87
N GLU A 80 -5.04 15.76 14.85
CA GLU A 80 -3.71 15.17 14.97
C GLU A 80 -2.74 15.83 13.99
N VAL A 81 -1.45 15.60 14.20
CA VAL A 81 -0.39 16.10 13.32
C VAL A 81 0.34 14.92 12.70
N TRP A 82 0.38 14.90 11.37
CA TRP A 82 1.26 14.03 10.60
C TRP A 82 2.62 14.70 10.48
N THR A 83 3.56 14.26 11.33
CA THR A 83 4.86 14.92 11.45
C THR A 83 5.71 14.70 10.21
N ALA A 84 6.69 15.59 9.97
CA ALA A 84 7.63 15.43 8.86
C ALA A 84 8.40 14.10 8.93
N LYS A 85 8.76 13.64 10.14
CA LYS A 85 9.38 12.31 10.36
C LYS A 85 8.48 11.16 9.93
N GLN A 86 7.19 11.23 10.26
CA GLN A 86 6.21 10.22 9.85
C GLN A 86 5.98 10.22 8.34
N GLN A 87 6.04 11.40 7.71
CA GLN A 87 5.99 11.53 6.25
C GLN A 87 7.22 10.92 5.60
N LYS A 88 8.44 11.28 6.03
CA LYS A 88 9.69 10.72 5.53
C LYS A 88 9.69 9.20 5.58
N TRP A 89 9.39 8.62 6.75
CA TRP A 89 9.28 7.16 6.89
C TRP A 89 8.22 6.54 5.95
N TRP A 90 7.06 7.19 5.81
CA TRP A 90 6.00 6.67 4.94
C TRP A 90 6.38 6.69 3.46
N TYR A 91 6.96 7.79 2.97
CA TYR A 91 7.26 7.92 1.55
C TYR A 91 8.55 7.22 1.15
N GLU A 92 9.58 7.26 1.99
CA GLU A 92 10.92 6.76 1.64
C GLU A 92 11.16 5.33 2.14
N THR A 93 10.60 4.92 3.28
CA THR A 93 10.81 3.55 3.81
C THR A 93 9.67 2.62 3.42
N MET A 94 8.43 3.07 3.52
CA MET A 94 7.25 2.27 3.15
C MET A 94 6.89 2.40 1.66
N HIS A 95 7.58 3.26 0.91
CA HIS A 95 7.33 3.56 -0.50
C HIS A 95 5.86 3.93 -0.78
N GLY A 96 5.23 4.61 0.19
CA GLY A 96 3.87 5.11 0.02
C GLY A 96 3.81 6.18 -1.07
N HIS A 97 2.68 6.25 -1.79
CA HIS A 97 2.50 7.24 -2.84
C HIS A 97 2.58 8.67 -2.28
N ILE A 98 3.26 9.60 -2.95
CA ILE A 98 3.55 10.96 -2.48
C ILE A 98 2.28 11.77 -2.18
N ASP A 99 1.20 11.52 -2.91
CA ASP A 99 -0.11 12.15 -2.70
C ASP A 99 -0.90 11.58 -1.51
N SER A 100 -0.39 10.52 -0.86
CA SER A 100 -1.02 9.96 0.34
C SER A 100 -1.07 10.97 1.47
N ARG A 101 -2.12 10.91 2.29
CA ARG A 101 -2.27 11.73 3.51
C ARG A 101 -2.67 10.89 4.71
N ALA A 102 -2.24 11.30 5.90
CA ALA A 102 -2.78 10.75 7.14
C ALA A 102 -4.25 11.16 7.32
N VAL A 103 -5.11 10.18 7.57
CA VAL A 103 -6.58 10.39 7.69
C VAL A 103 -7.17 9.77 8.95
N ARG A 104 -6.34 9.08 9.75
CA ARG A 104 -6.73 8.38 10.98
C ARG A 104 -5.64 8.48 12.02
N CYS A 105 -6.03 8.72 13.27
CA CYS A 105 -5.12 8.71 14.42
C CYS A 105 -4.59 7.28 14.68
N LEU A 106 -3.52 7.16 15.47
CA LEU A 106 -2.92 5.86 15.80
C LEU A 106 -3.91 4.92 16.50
N ALA A 107 -4.74 5.45 17.42
CA ALA A 107 -5.73 4.66 18.13
C ALA A 107 -6.77 4.05 17.17
N CYS A 108 -7.35 4.86 16.28
CA CYS A 108 -8.32 4.37 15.28
C CYS A 108 -7.67 3.41 14.27
N ARG A 109 -6.40 3.63 13.87
CA ARG A 109 -5.67 2.66 13.04
C ARG A 109 -5.52 1.31 13.73
N ARG A 110 -5.20 1.28 15.02
CA ARG A 110 -5.09 0.04 15.82
C ARG A 110 -6.43 -0.65 15.99
N ALA A 111 -7.47 0.09 16.39
CA ALA A 111 -8.81 -0.45 16.54
C ALA A 111 -9.35 -1.03 15.22
N ARG A 112 -9.10 -0.37 14.09
CA ARG A 112 -9.48 -0.88 12.76
C ARG A 112 -8.76 -2.19 12.43
N ARG A 113 -7.46 -2.28 12.69
CA ARG A 113 -6.69 -3.52 12.48
C ARG A 113 -7.25 -4.65 13.32
N GLU A 114 -7.59 -4.39 14.58
CA GLU A 114 -8.16 -5.40 15.46
C GLU A 114 -9.53 -5.88 14.96
N ARG A 115 -10.43 -4.97 14.59
CA ARG A 115 -11.74 -5.34 14.03
C ARG A 115 -11.63 -6.21 12.77
N LEU A 116 -10.66 -5.91 11.90
CA LEU A 116 -10.41 -6.72 10.70
C LEU A 116 -9.84 -8.09 11.03
N ARG A 117 -9.05 -8.20 12.11
CA ARG A 117 -8.48 -9.47 12.59
C ARG A 117 -9.53 -10.37 13.23
N THR A 118 -10.49 -9.78 13.95
CA THR A 118 -11.58 -10.49 14.63
C THR A 118 -12.87 -10.55 13.79
N ALA A 119 -12.80 -10.23 12.50
CA ALA A 119 -13.97 -10.23 11.65
C ALA A 119 -14.54 -11.65 11.54
N ALA A 120 -15.87 -11.77 11.59
CA ALA A 120 -16.53 -13.06 11.44
C ALA A 120 -16.25 -13.67 10.06
N PRO A 121 -16.26 -15.01 9.92
CA PRO A 121 -16.16 -15.66 8.61
C PRO A 121 -17.18 -15.09 7.62
N GLY A 122 -16.73 -14.80 6.40
CA GLY A 122 -17.52 -14.18 5.35
C GLY A 122 -17.47 -12.65 5.33
N ALA A 123 -16.93 -11.98 6.36
CA ALA A 123 -16.77 -10.53 6.35
C ALA A 123 -15.71 -10.06 5.32
N ASN A 124 -14.80 -10.93 4.91
CA ASN A 124 -13.82 -10.67 3.85
C ASN A 124 -13.64 -11.90 2.94
N LEU A 125 -14.72 -12.27 2.23
CA LEU A 125 -14.77 -13.43 1.33
C LEU A 125 -13.59 -13.50 0.33
N LEU A 126 -13.13 -12.35 -0.19
CA LEU A 126 -12.02 -12.33 -1.13
C LEU A 126 -10.70 -12.74 -0.46
N LEU A 127 -10.42 -12.21 0.73
CA LEU A 127 -9.23 -12.59 1.50
C LEU A 127 -9.29 -14.07 1.87
N GLU A 128 -10.41 -14.53 2.41
CA GLU A 128 -10.62 -15.93 2.82
C GLU A 128 -10.39 -16.90 1.66
N LYS A 129 -10.99 -16.62 0.49
CA LYS A 129 -10.78 -17.44 -0.72
C LYS A 129 -9.34 -17.40 -1.21
N THR A 130 -8.70 -16.23 -1.12
CA THR A 130 -7.28 -16.09 -1.50
C THR A 130 -6.38 -16.91 -0.59
N ASP A 131 -6.58 -16.83 0.71
CA ASP A 131 -5.79 -17.57 1.70
C ASP A 131 -6.04 -19.07 1.61
N ARG A 132 -7.27 -19.49 1.34
CA ARG A 132 -7.61 -20.87 0.99
C ARG A 132 -6.79 -21.37 -0.20
N LEU A 133 -6.76 -20.65 -1.32
CA LEU A 133 -5.98 -21.05 -2.50
C LEU A 133 -4.47 -21.13 -2.21
N ARG A 134 -3.92 -20.20 -1.43
CA ARG A 134 -2.52 -20.23 -1.00
C ARG A 134 -2.21 -21.46 -0.14
N ALA A 135 -3.10 -21.79 0.79
CA ALA A 135 -2.98 -22.99 1.63
C ALA A 135 -3.03 -24.27 0.79
N LEU A 136 -3.94 -24.34 -0.19
CA LEU A 136 -3.99 -25.45 -1.15
C LEU A 136 -2.66 -25.62 -1.91
N GLY A 137 -2.02 -24.52 -2.32
CA GLY A 137 -0.73 -24.56 -3.00
C GLY A 137 0.45 -25.01 -2.14
N ALA A 138 0.31 -25.00 -0.80
CA ALA A 138 1.31 -25.55 0.12
C ALA A 138 1.11 -27.05 0.40
N ALA A 139 -0.06 -27.60 0.06
CA ALA A 139 -0.42 -29.00 0.28
C ALA A 139 -0.34 -29.81 -1.03
N LYS A 140 -0.32 -31.14 -0.90
CA LYS A 140 -0.41 -32.06 -2.05
C LYS A 140 -1.78 -31.92 -2.73
N PRO A 141 -1.84 -31.85 -4.08
CA PRO A 141 -3.11 -31.67 -4.79
C PRO A 141 -4.05 -32.86 -4.60
N SER A 142 -5.25 -32.61 -4.07
CA SER A 142 -6.39 -33.54 -4.05
C SER A 142 -7.38 -33.23 -5.19
N ALA A 143 -8.30 -34.15 -5.49
CA ALA A 143 -9.34 -33.92 -6.49
C ALA A 143 -10.20 -32.69 -6.16
N GLN A 144 -10.58 -32.54 -4.88
CA GLN A 144 -11.33 -31.38 -4.40
C GLN A 144 -10.51 -30.08 -4.57
N ALA A 145 -9.23 -30.10 -4.18
CA ALA A 145 -8.36 -28.93 -4.32
C ALA A 145 -8.25 -28.48 -5.79
N LYS A 146 -8.11 -29.43 -6.72
CA LYS A 146 -8.09 -29.14 -8.17
C LYS A 146 -9.39 -28.48 -8.63
N SER A 147 -10.55 -28.98 -8.19
CA SER A 147 -11.86 -28.38 -8.49
C SER A 147 -11.98 -26.95 -7.95
N GLU A 148 -11.52 -26.69 -6.71
CA GLU A 148 -11.50 -25.35 -6.13
C GLU A 148 -10.64 -24.38 -6.96
N VAL A 149 -9.48 -24.83 -7.45
CA VAL A 149 -8.59 -24.05 -8.32
C VAL A 149 -9.24 -23.75 -9.67
N GLU A 150 -9.91 -24.71 -10.31
CA GLU A 150 -10.64 -24.48 -11.56
C GLU A 150 -11.76 -23.44 -11.38
N ALA A 151 -12.53 -23.56 -10.29
CA ALA A 151 -13.58 -22.60 -9.98
C ALA A 151 -12.99 -21.19 -9.77
N ALA A 152 -11.82 -21.09 -9.13
CA ALA A 152 -11.14 -19.82 -8.92
C ALA A 152 -10.60 -19.19 -10.23
N LEU A 153 -10.18 -20.00 -11.21
CA LEU A 153 -9.76 -19.52 -12.54
C LEU A 153 -10.90 -18.86 -13.33
N GLN A 154 -12.14 -19.26 -13.05
CA GLN A 154 -13.36 -18.69 -13.64
C GLN A 154 -13.99 -17.58 -12.79
N SER A 155 -13.35 -17.19 -11.69
CA SER A 155 -13.87 -16.15 -10.80
C SER A 155 -13.92 -14.78 -11.49
N LYS A 156 -14.96 -13.99 -11.19
CA LYS A 156 -14.99 -12.56 -11.55
C LYS A 156 -13.87 -11.74 -10.90
N TRP A 157 -13.28 -12.24 -9.80
CA TRP A 157 -12.18 -11.57 -9.11
C TRP A 157 -10.84 -12.00 -9.69
N TRP A 158 -10.18 -11.12 -10.43
CA TRP A 158 -8.87 -11.40 -11.04
C TRP A 158 -7.79 -11.83 -10.04
N SER A 159 -7.82 -11.30 -8.82
CA SER A 159 -6.90 -11.71 -7.75
C SER A 159 -7.01 -13.20 -7.42
N LEU A 160 -8.23 -13.78 -7.39
CA LEU A 160 -8.39 -15.22 -7.18
C LEU A 160 -7.83 -16.04 -8.34
N ARG A 161 -8.06 -15.57 -9.57
CA ARG A 161 -7.54 -16.25 -10.78
C ARG A 161 -6.01 -16.25 -10.78
N VAL A 162 -5.37 -15.12 -10.41
CA VAL A 162 -3.91 -15.01 -10.29
C VAL A 162 -3.38 -15.98 -9.23
N VAL A 163 -4.02 -16.06 -8.07
CA VAL A 163 -3.57 -16.95 -7.00
C VAL A 163 -3.79 -18.41 -7.38
N ALA A 164 -4.86 -18.74 -8.10
CA ALA A 164 -5.09 -20.07 -8.68
C ALA A 164 -3.96 -20.47 -9.65
N ILE A 165 -3.50 -19.55 -10.51
CA ILE A 165 -2.32 -19.74 -11.38
C ILE A 165 -1.06 -20.04 -10.55
N GLN A 166 -0.83 -19.29 -9.48
CA GLN A 166 0.30 -19.52 -8.57
C GLN A 166 0.21 -20.88 -7.86
N THR A 167 -0.99 -21.29 -7.44
CA THR A 167 -1.27 -22.59 -6.83
C THR A 167 -0.95 -23.74 -7.79
N MET A 168 -1.36 -23.64 -9.07
CA MET A 168 -0.99 -24.61 -10.10
C MET A 168 0.54 -24.70 -10.29
N GLY A 169 1.24 -23.56 -10.28
CA GLY A 169 2.69 -23.53 -10.34
C GLY A 169 3.35 -24.27 -9.17
N ARG A 170 2.86 -24.09 -7.94
CA ARG A 170 3.41 -24.82 -6.78
C ARG A 170 3.22 -26.33 -6.89
N TRP A 171 2.04 -26.78 -7.31
CA TRP A 171 1.79 -28.21 -7.52
C TRP A 171 2.62 -28.80 -8.64
N GLY A 172 2.90 -28.03 -9.70
CA GLY A 172 3.66 -28.50 -10.85
C GLY A 172 3.03 -29.70 -11.53
N GLY A 173 3.86 -30.56 -12.12
CA GLY A 173 3.40 -31.66 -12.97
C GLY A 173 3.08 -31.19 -14.39
N GLU A 174 3.20 -32.12 -15.34
CA GLU A 174 3.17 -31.82 -16.78
C GLU A 174 1.92 -31.04 -17.20
N ALA A 175 0.73 -31.45 -16.75
CA ALA A 175 -0.52 -30.78 -17.10
C ALA A 175 -0.60 -29.32 -16.60
N ASN A 176 -0.12 -29.04 -15.39
CA ASN A 176 -0.11 -27.67 -14.86
C ASN A 176 0.94 -26.82 -15.58
N LEU A 177 2.12 -27.38 -15.85
CA LEU A 177 3.19 -26.70 -16.58
C LEU A 177 2.73 -26.32 -18.00
N ALA A 178 2.10 -27.25 -18.73
CA ALA A 178 1.55 -26.99 -20.05
C ALA A 178 0.53 -25.82 -20.04
N ARG A 179 -0.33 -25.77 -19.01
CA ARG A 179 -1.30 -24.66 -18.85
C ARG A 179 -0.61 -23.33 -18.53
N LEU A 180 0.43 -23.32 -17.70
CA LEU A 180 1.21 -22.11 -17.43
C LEU A 180 1.87 -21.57 -18.69
N HIS A 181 2.44 -22.46 -19.52
CA HIS A 181 2.98 -22.08 -20.83
C HIS A 181 1.90 -21.53 -21.77
N ALA A 182 0.69 -22.11 -21.77
CA ALA A 182 -0.44 -21.60 -22.55
C ALA A 182 -0.85 -20.17 -22.11
N PHE A 183 -0.90 -19.89 -20.81
CA PHE A 183 -1.13 -18.51 -20.32
C PHE A 183 -0.05 -17.54 -20.77
N MET A 184 1.22 -17.95 -20.77
CA MET A 184 2.32 -17.12 -21.24
C MET A 184 2.24 -16.86 -22.76
N ALA A 185 1.88 -17.86 -23.54
CA ALA A 185 1.73 -17.76 -25.00
C ALA A 185 0.55 -16.86 -25.40
N ALA A 186 -0.52 -16.83 -24.60
CA ALA A 186 -1.67 -15.97 -24.83
C ALA A 186 -1.40 -14.46 -24.57
N ARG A 187 -0.18 -14.07 -24.18
CA ARG A 187 0.17 -12.67 -23.94
C ARG A 187 0.04 -11.86 -25.25
N PRO A 188 -0.75 -10.77 -25.27
CA PRO A 188 -0.91 -9.95 -26.48
C PRO A 188 0.40 -9.31 -26.95
N GLU A 189 0.63 -9.34 -28.26
CA GLU A 189 1.69 -8.56 -28.92
C GLU A 189 1.30 -7.08 -28.95
N GLY A 190 2.22 -6.18 -28.58
CA GLY A 190 1.94 -4.73 -28.46
C GLY A 190 1.67 -4.28 -27.03
N GLY A 191 2.75 -3.96 -26.30
CA GLY A 191 2.81 -3.80 -24.84
C GLY A 191 2.09 -2.62 -24.17
N ARG A 192 0.86 -2.24 -24.57
CA ARG A 192 0.15 -1.11 -23.93
C ARG A 192 -1.31 -1.34 -23.48
N ARG A 193 -1.84 -2.56 -23.51
CA ARG A 193 -3.08 -2.83 -22.76
C ARG A 193 -2.75 -3.08 -21.29
N TYR A 194 -2.69 -2.00 -20.50
CA TYR A 194 -2.43 -2.07 -19.06
C TYR A 194 -3.52 -2.83 -18.28
N PHE A 195 -4.69 -3.07 -18.89
CA PHE A 195 -5.88 -3.66 -18.25
C PHE A 195 -6.40 -4.93 -18.94
N GLY A 196 -5.53 -5.74 -19.57
CA GLY A 196 -5.93 -7.02 -20.19
C GLY A 196 -5.70 -8.21 -19.27
N TRP A 197 -6.70 -9.09 -19.13
CA TRP A 197 -6.57 -10.31 -18.31
C TRP A 197 -5.45 -11.22 -18.84
N GLU A 198 -5.31 -11.34 -20.15
CA GLU A 198 -4.33 -12.19 -20.83
C GLU A 198 -2.90 -11.81 -20.43
N ARG A 199 -2.62 -10.50 -20.33
CA ARG A 199 -1.33 -9.99 -19.82
C ARG A 199 -1.13 -10.38 -18.36
N VAL A 200 -2.14 -10.14 -17.51
CA VAL A 200 -2.07 -10.43 -16.07
C VAL A 200 -1.85 -11.92 -15.82
N ALA A 201 -2.55 -12.78 -16.56
CA ALA A 201 -2.40 -14.23 -16.50
C ALA A 201 -1.00 -14.67 -16.95
N ALA A 202 -0.48 -14.11 -18.04
CA ALA A 202 0.87 -14.39 -18.53
C ALA A 202 1.96 -13.97 -17.53
N ASP A 203 1.83 -12.78 -16.93
CA ASP A 203 2.75 -12.27 -15.90
C ASP A 203 2.70 -13.14 -14.63
N ALA A 204 1.50 -13.56 -14.20
CA ALA A 204 1.31 -14.46 -13.07
C ALA A 204 1.90 -15.85 -13.33
N ALA A 205 1.68 -16.42 -14.52
CA ALA A 205 2.20 -17.72 -14.91
C ALA A 205 3.74 -17.72 -14.98
N ARG A 206 4.32 -16.67 -15.57
CA ARG A 206 5.78 -16.46 -15.58
C ARG A 206 6.33 -16.42 -14.16
N SER A 207 5.74 -15.60 -13.28
CA SER A 207 6.17 -15.54 -11.88
C SER A 207 5.98 -16.85 -11.12
N ALA A 208 4.99 -17.67 -11.50
CA ALA A 208 4.76 -18.96 -10.86
C ALA A 208 5.84 -19.98 -11.24
N LEU A 209 6.33 -19.95 -12.48
CA LEU A 209 7.43 -20.79 -12.94
C LEU A 209 8.77 -20.38 -12.32
N THR A 210 9.08 -19.07 -12.28
CA THR A 210 10.36 -18.58 -11.73
C THR A 210 10.51 -18.79 -10.22
N ARG A 211 9.43 -19.03 -9.48
CA ARG A 211 9.47 -19.29 -8.03
C ARG A 211 9.56 -20.79 -7.68
N ARG A 212 9.70 -21.67 -8.67
CA ARG A 212 9.93 -23.12 -8.46
C ARG A 212 11.41 -23.49 -8.47
N GLU A 213 12.25 -22.69 -9.13
CA GLU A 213 13.71 -22.74 -9.08
C GLU A 213 14.21 -22.22 -7.74
#